data_AF-A0A928XSA0-F1
#
_entry.id   AF-A0A928XSA0-F1
#
_cell.length_a   1.000
_cell.length_b   1.000
_cell.length_c   1.000
_cell.angle_alpha   90.00
_cell.angle_beta   90.00
_cell.angle_gamma   90.00
#
_symmetry.space_group_name_H-M   'P 1'
#
loop_
_entity.id
_entity.type
_entity.pdbx_description
1 polymer ?
#
loop_
_entity_poly.entity_id
_entity_poly.type
_entity_poly.pdbx_seq_one_letter_code
_entity_poly.pdbx_strand_id
1 'polypeptide(L)'
;MAEPARTRAEGYEHRAVELDRLGERQAALHFATRALVVRLADCGYDCPEVAYSFVQLGDLRFQNGQPEHAAQSYARALEVLSPHRASHGGWVGATSERLARACAESRRPPPGCGIHPRRAGSNPRGDAP
;
A
#
# COMPACT_ATOMS: atom_id res chain seq x y z
N MET A 1 23.54 2.87 23.98
CA MET A 1 23.56 2.90 22.50
C MET A 1 22.11 2.99 22.07
N ALA A 2 21.70 4.04 21.36
CA ALA A 2 20.34 4.13 20.85
C ALA A 2 20.15 3.00 19.83
N GLU A 3 19.11 2.16 20.00
CA GLU A 3 18.77 1.18 18.97
C GLU A 3 18.59 1.91 17.64
N PRO A 4 19.16 1.38 16.53
CA PRO A 4 19.00 2.02 15.23
C PRO A 4 17.50 2.10 14.94
N ALA A 5 17.06 3.26 14.46
CA ALA A 5 15.64 3.53 14.22
C ALA A 5 15.03 2.50 13.25
N ARG A 6 15.86 1.95 12.34
CA ARG A 6 15.54 0.79 11.50
C ARG A 6 15.02 -0.41 12.31
N THR A 7 15.76 -0.87 13.33
CA THR A 7 15.36 -2.03 14.15
C THR A 7 14.11 -1.76 14.97
N ARG A 8 13.92 -0.51 15.44
CA ARG A 8 12.67 -0.13 16.11
C ARG A 8 11.48 -0.18 15.16
N ALA A 9 11.66 0.28 13.92
CA ALA A 9 10.62 0.18 12.90
C ALA A 9 10.30 -1.27 12.54
N GLU A 10 11.31 -2.12 12.33
CA GLU A 10 11.14 -3.56 12.06
C GLU A 10 10.36 -4.27 13.18
N GLY A 11 10.64 -3.96 14.44
CA GLY A 11 9.90 -4.51 15.57
C GLY A 11 8.41 -4.11 15.55
N TYR A 12 8.10 -2.88 15.18
CA TYR A 12 6.72 -2.43 15.02
C TYR A 12 6.02 -3.10 13.84
N GLU A 13 6.71 -3.35 12.74
CA GLU A 13 6.14 -4.08 11.60
C GLU A 13 5.82 -5.53 11.92
N HIS A 14 6.75 -6.23 12.58
CA HIS A 14 6.52 -7.61 12.98
C HIS A 14 5.29 -7.70 13.88
N ARG A 15 5.14 -6.76 14.82
CA ARG A 15 3.95 -6.66 15.66
C ARG A 15 2.69 -6.36 14.85
N ALA A 16 2.76 -5.49 13.85
CA ALA A 16 1.63 -5.18 12.99
C ALA A 16 1.16 -6.42 12.21
N VAL A 17 2.07 -7.22 11.67
CA VAL A 17 1.76 -8.47 10.96
C VAL A 17 1.17 -9.52 11.90
N GLU A 18 1.71 -9.64 13.11
CA GLU A 18 1.17 -10.54 14.13
C GLU A 18 -0.26 -10.16 14.50
N LEU A 19 -0.52 -8.87 14.71
CA LEU A 19 -1.85 -8.34 15.04
C LEU A 19 -2.84 -8.49 13.88
N ASP A 20 -2.40 -8.32 12.64
CA ASP A 20 -3.23 -8.59 11.45
C ASP A 20 -3.71 -10.04 11.42
N ARG A 21 -2.82 -10.99 11.70
CA ARG A 21 -3.15 -12.42 11.79
C ARG A 21 -4.12 -12.73 12.92
N LEU A 22 -4.09 -11.96 14.01
CA LEU A 22 -5.02 -12.07 15.12
C LEU A 22 -6.38 -11.40 14.84
N GLY A 23 -6.53 -10.72 13.69
CA GLY A 23 -7.72 -9.94 13.36
C GLY A 23 -7.79 -8.57 14.04
N GLU A 24 -6.76 -8.20 14.79
CA GLU A 24 -6.62 -6.93 15.52
C GLU A 24 -6.20 -5.80 14.57
N ARG A 25 -7.04 -5.51 13.57
CA ARG A 25 -6.75 -4.58 12.47
C ARG A 25 -6.43 -3.16 12.94
N GLN A 26 -7.12 -2.67 13.97
CA GLN A 26 -6.88 -1.33 14.54
C GLN A 26 -5.50 -1.25 15.20
N ALA A 27 -5.12 -2.28 15.96
CA ALA A 27 -3.81 -2.34 16.57
C ALA A 27 -2.72 -2.50 15.51
N ALA A 28 -2.92 -3.33 14.49
CA ALA A 28 -2.01 -3.49 13.36
C ALA A 28 -1.74 -2.15 12.65
N LEU A 29 -2.80 -1.37 12.37
CA LEU A 29 -2.68 -0.04 11.78
C LEU A 29 -1.90 0.93 12.69
N HIS A 30 -2.12 0.88 14.00
CA HIS A 30 -1.38 1.71 14.96
C HIS A 30 0.13 1.42 14.91
N PHE A 31 0.53 0.15 14.96
CA PHE A 31 1.94 -0.24 14.92
C PHE A 31 2.57 0.01 13.55
N ALA A 32 1.87 -0.26 12.45
CA ALA A 32 2.36 0.07 11.10
C ALA A 32 2.58 1.60 10.93
N THR A 33 1.70 2.42 11.50
CA THR A 33 1.87 3.89 11.50
C THR A 33 3.06 4.33 12.35
N ARG A 34 3.29 3.70 13.50
CA ARG A 34 4.48 3.95 14.33
C ARG A 34 5.76 3.63 13.56
N ALA A 35 5.80 2.49 12.87
CA ALA A 35 6.94 2.10 12.02
C ALA A 35 7.23 3.16 10.94
N LEU A 36 6.17 3.63 10.27
CA LEU A 36 6.27 4.70 9.26
C LEU A 36 6.88 5.99 9.82
N VAL A 37 6.40 6.45 10.98
CA VAL A 37 6.90 7.69 11.62
C VAL A 37 8.38 7.57 11.98
N VAL A 38 8.80 6.41 12.49
CA VAL A 38 10.21 6.16 12.82
C VAL A 38 11.08 6.18 11.56
N ARG A 39 10.64 5.57 10.47
CA ARG A 39 11.38 5.54 9.20
C ARG A 39 11.46 6.91 8.53
N LEU A 40 10.36 7.68 8.57
CA LEU A 40 10.33 9.06 8.12
C LEU A 40 11.32 9.94 8.90
N ALA A 41 11.44 9.71 10.21
CA ALA A 41 12.37 10.47 11.06
C ALA A 41 13.84 10.06 10.87
N ASP A 42 14.10 8.78 10.56
CA ASP A 42 15.47 8.25 10.41
C ASP A 42 16.12 8.68 9.09
N CYS A 43 15.41 8.51 7.99
CA CYS A 43 16.02 8.61 6.67
C CYS A 43 15.17 9.41 5.66
N GLY A 44 14.03 9.95 6.08
CA GLY A 44 13.19 10.87 5.31
C GLY A 44 12.20 10.19 4.37
N TYR A 45 11.52 10.98 3.53
CA TYR A 45 10.52 10.50 2.56
C TYR A 45 11.14 9.77 1.36
N ASP A 46 12.47 9.73 1.25
CA ASP A 46 13.19 9.14 0.12
C ASP A 46 13.52 7.65 0.33
N CYS A 47 13.24 7.07 1.50
CA CYS A 47 13.61 5.68 1.75
C CYS A 47 12.60 4.68 1.19
N PRO A 48 13.03 3.62 0.50
CA PRO A 48 12.14 2.54 0.06
C PRO A 48 11.43 1.85 1.23
N GLU A 49 11.99 1.86 2.43
CA GLU A 49 11.37 1.34 3.65
C GLU A 49 10.13 2.14 4.09
N VAL A 50 10.10 3.45 3.79
CA VAL A 50 8.90 4.28 4.02
C VAL A 50 7.77 3.79 3.11
N ALA A 51 8.08 3.48 1.85
CA ALA A 51 7.10 2.93 0.93
C ALA A 51 6.57 1.56 1.38
N TYR A 52 7.42 0.70 1.94
CA TYR A 52 6.97 -0.58 2.50
C TYR A 52 5.89 -0.39 3.56
N SER A 53 6.13 0.55 4.49
CA SER A 53 5.19 0.87 5.55
C SER A 53 3.84 1.34 4.98
N PHE A 54 3.86 2.16 3.92
CA PHE A 54 2.65 2.60 3.22
C PHE A 54 1.91 1.44 2.52
N VAL A 55 2.64 0.50 1.92
CA VAL A 55 2.04 -0.70 1.31
C VAL A 55 1.36 -1.55 2.39
N GLN A 56 2.03 -1.79 3.52
CA GLN A 56 1.47 -2.54 4.64
C GLN A 56 0.20 -1.87 5.19
N LEU A 57 0.21 -0.54 5.36
CA LEU A 57 -0.98 0.22 5.75
C LEU A 57 -2.10 0.09 4.71
N GLY A 58 -1.76 0.09 3.42
CA GLY A 58 -2.69 -0.15 2.33
C GLY A 58 -3.35 -1.52 2.42
N ASP A 59 -2.55 -2.57 2.61
CA ASP A 59 -3.03 -3.95 2.73
C ASP A 59 -3.99 -4.11 3.93
N LEU A 60 -3.62 -3.55 5.08
CA LEU A 60 -4.47 -3.56 6.29
C LEU A 60 -5.81 -2.82 6.05
N ARG A 61 -5.77 -1.65 5.40
CA ARG A 61 -6.98 -0.86 5.07
C ARG A 61 -7.87 -1.59 4.06
N PHE A 62 -7.26 -2.23 3.08
CA PHE A 62 -7.97 -3.01 2.06
C PHE A 62 -8.70 -4.18 2.72
N GLN A 63 -8.02 -4.93 3.59
CA GLN A 63 -8.64 -6.01 4.39
C GLN A 63 -9.74 -5.50 5.34
N ASN A 64 -9.66 -4.24 5.78
CA ASN A 64 -10.67 -3.61 6.61
C ASN A 64 -11.91 -3.12 5.81
N GLY A 65 -11.99 -3.41 4.51
CA GLY A 65 -13.08 -2.97 3.66
C GLY A 65 -13.02 -1.48 3.30
N GLN A 66 -11.83 -0.87 3.36
CA GLN A 66 -11.60 0.55 3.05
C GLN A 66 -10.71 0.70 1.80
N PRO A 67 -11.16 0.24 0.61
CA PRO A 67 -10.34 0.23 -0.61
C PRO A 67 -9.91 1.63 -1.06
N GLU A 68 -10.73 2.65 -0.79
CA GLU A 68 -10.40 4.06 -1.10
C GLU A 68 -9.16 4.55 -0.33
N HIS A 69 -9.09 4.23 0.97
CA HIS A 69 -7.96 4.59 1.82
C HIS A 69 -6.73 3.72 1.52
N ALA A 70 -6.95 2.47 1.13
CA ALA A 70 -5.88 1.57 0.69
C ALA A 70 -5.22 2.10 -0.59
N ALA A 71 -6.02 2.46 -1.60
CA ALA A 71 -5.54 3.03 -2.86
C ALA A 71 -4.72 4.31 -2.63
N GLN A 72 -5.16 5.21 -1.74
CA GLN A 72 -4.35 6.39 -1.38
C GLN A 72 -3.01 6.02 -0.76
N SER A 73 -2.97 4.97 0.06
CA SER A 73 -1.74 4.51 0.72
C SER A 73 -0.76 3.90 -0.30
N TYR A 74 -1.25 3.09 -1.23
CA TYR A 74 -0.41 2.54 -2.31
C TYR A 74 0.08 3.62 -3.28
N ALA A 75 -0.74 4.63 -3.58
CA ALA A 75 -0.32 5.76 -4.42
C ALA A 75 0.86 6.52 -3.77
N ARG A 76 0.78 6.79 -2.47
CA ARG A 76 1.89 7.39 -1.70
C ARG A 76 3.14 6.53 -1.70
N ALA A 77 3.00 5.21 -1.57
CA ALA A 77 4.12 4.29 -1.67
C ALA A 77 4.79 4.34 -3.05
N LEU A 78 4.02 4.44 -4.13
CA LEU A 78 4.56 4.58 -5.48
C LEU A 78 5.27 5.91 -5.70
N GLU A 79 4.79 7.02 -5.12
CA GLU A 79 5.49 8.31 -5.16
C GLU A 79 6.89 8.21 -4.54
N VAL A 80 7.01 7.52 -3.39
CA VAL A 80 8.30 7.26 -2.72
C VAL A 80 9.19 6.31 -3.55
N LEU A 81 8.62 5.28 -4.16
CA LEU A 81 9.38 4.29 -4.94
C LEU A 81 9.71 4.77 -6.36
N SER A 82 9.04 5.79 -6.87
CA SER A 82 9.25 6.31 -8.23
C SER A 82 10.71 6.69 -8.50
N PRO A 83 11.40 7.47 -7.64
CA PRO A 83 12.83 7.75 -7.82
C PRO A 83 13.71 6.48 -7.69
N HIS A 84 13.28 5.49 -6.89
CA HIS A 84 14.03 4.24 -6.64
C HIS A 84 13.65 3.08 -7.58
N ARG A 85 12.86 3.35 -8.62
CA ARG A 85 12.33 2.35 -9.54
C ARG A 85 13.42 1.56 -10.28
N ALA A 86 14.60 2.13 -10.47
CA ALA A 86 15.73 1.43 -11.09
C ALA A 86 16.24 0.25 -10.23
N SER A 87 16.27 0.41 -8.91
CA SER A 87 16.73 -0.60 -7.95
C SER A 87 15.58 -1.45 -7.38
N HIS A 88 14.37 -0.89 -7.34
CA HIS A 88 13.18 -1.48 -6.74
C HIS A 88 12.03 -1.65 -7.75
N GLY A 89 12.33 -1.88 -9.02
CA GLY A 89 11.33 -1.98 -10.09
C GLY A 89 10.27 -3.06 -9.85
N GLY A 90 10.65 -4.19 -9.26
CA GLY A 90 9.71 -5.25 -8.87
C GLY A 90 8.73 -4.82 -7.77
N TRP A 91 9.18 -4.00 -6.83
CA TRP A 91 8.34 -3.42 -5.78
C TRP A 91 7.34 -2.40 -6.32
N VAL A 92 7.75 -1.59 -7.29
CA VAL A 92 6.85 -0.68 -8.02
C VAL A 92 5.76 -1.48 -8.72
N GLY A 93 6.10 -2.58 -9.39
CA GLY A 93 5.12 -3.47 -10.04
C GLY A 93 4.15 -4.12 -9.06
N ALA A 94 4.65 -4.65 -7.93
CA ALA A 94 3.82 -5.27 -6.92
C ALA A 94 2.89 -4.25 -6.21
N THR A 95 3.35 -3.01 -6.05
CA THR A 95 2.55 -1.95 -5.44
C THR A 95 1.51 -1.40 -6.42
N SER A 96 1.85 -1.27 -7.70
CA SER A 96 0.91 -0.83 -8.73
C SER A 96 -0.21 -1.84 -8.98
N GLU A 97 0.08 -3.14 -8.90
CA GLU A 97 -0.95 -4.18 -8.97
C GLU A 97 -1.93 -4.11 -7.79
N ARG A 98 -1.40 -3.95 -6.57
CA ARG A 98 -2.23 -3.74 -5.37
C ARG A 98 -3.09 -2.49 -5.48
N LEU A 99 -2.54 -1.38 -5.97
CA LEU A 99 -3.28 -0.14 -6.24
C LEU A 99 -4.41 -0.38 -7.25
N ALA A 100 -4.12 -1.06 -8.37
CA ALA A 100 -5.12 -1.36 -9.39
C ALA A 100 -6.27 -2.19 -8.84
N ARG A 101 -5.96 -3.21 -8.03
CA ARG A 101 -6.94 -4.04 -7.33
C ARG A 101 -7.78 -3.23 -6.34
N ALA A 102 -7.15 -2.41 -5.51
CA ALA A 102 -7.85 -1.53 -4.57
C ALA A 102 -8.79 -0.55 -5.30
N CYS A 103 -8.40 -0.04 -6.46
CA CYS A 103 -9.26 0.83 -7.24
C CYS A 103 -10.41 0.12 -7.92
N ALA A 104 -10.23 -1.11 -8.38
CA ALA A 104 -11.31 -1.91 -8.94
C ALA A 104 -12.42 -2.16 -7.91
N GLU A 105 -12.07 -2.26 -6.63
CA GLU A 105 -13.01 -2.44 -5.53
C GLU A 105 -13.54 -1.12 -4.96
N SER A 106 -12.80 -0.02 -5.13
CA SER A 106 -13.24 1.31 -4.73
C SER A 106 -14.35 1.81 -5.67
N ARG A 107 -15.48 2.26 -5.11
CA ARG A 107 -16.53 2.95 -5.90
C ARG A 107 -16.09 4.34 -6.35
N ARG A 108 -15.10 4.94 -5.68
CA ARG A 108 -14.56 6.26 -5.95
C ARG A 108 -13.02 6.23 -5.87
N PRO A 109 -12.33 5.90 -6.97
CA PRO A 109 -10.88 5.77 -6.98
C PRO A 109 -10.20 7.14 -6.73
N PRO A 110 -9.09 7.18 -5.98
CA PRO A 110 -8.33 8.42 -5.78
C PRO A 110 -7.59 8.86 -7.06
N PRO A 111 -7.27 10.17 -7.19
CA PRO A 111 -6.49 10.67 -8.31
C PRO A 111 -5.09 10.02 -8.29
N GLY A 112 -4.65 9.49 -9.43
CA GLY A 112 -3.42 8.68 -9.54
C GLY A 112 -3.67 7.19 -9.67
N CYS A 113 -4.93 6.73 -9.55
CA CYS A 113 -5.26 5.40 -9.96
C CYS A 113 -5.29 5.31 -11.48
N GLY A 114 -4.23 4.76 -12.07
CA GLY A 114 -4.04 4.58 -13.51
C GLY A 114 -5.02 3.62 -14.19
N ILE A 115 -6.28 3.57 -13.73
CA ILE A 115 -7.40 3.11 -14.53
C ILE A 115 -7.67 4.16 -15.60
N HIS A 116 -6.89 4.11 -16.68
CA HIS A 116 -7.58 4.27 -17.96
C HIS A 116 -8.63 3.16 -17.99
N PRO A 117 -9.92 3.48 -18.21
CA PRO A 117 -10.87 2.42 -18.47
C PRO A 117 -10.26 1.61 -19.61
N ARG A 118 -9.92 0.34 -19.39
CA ARG A 118 -9.88 -0.59 -20.51
C ARG A 118 -11.25 -0.42 -21.13
N ARG A 119 -11.25 0.16 -22.33
CA ARG A 119 -12.41 0.36 -23.17
C ARG A 119 -13.25 -0.90 -23.04
N ALA A 120 -14.41 -0.78 -22.41
CA ALA A 120 -15.44 -1.80 -22.44
C ALA A 120 -15.87 -1.92 -23.91
N GLY A 121 -15.14 -2.74 -24.64
CA GLY A 121 -15.47 -3.29 -25.95
C GLY A 121 -14.81 -4.67 -25.88
N SER A 122 -15.56 -5.73 -25.62
CA SER A 122 -16.62 -6.18 -26.51
C SER A 122 -17.77 -6.82 -25.74
N ASN A 123 -18.96 -6.25 -25.87
CA ASN A 123 -20.17 -7.04 -25.87
C ASN A 123 -20.82 -6.84 -27.25
N PRO A 124 -20.84 -7.84 -28.14
CA PRO A 124 -22.01 -8.05 -28.98
C PRO A 124 -22.92 -8.98 -28.17
N ARG A 125 -23.92 -8.42 -27.48
CA ARG A 125 -25.33 -8.68 -27.83
C ARG A 125 -25.45 -9.85 -28.82
N GLY A 126 -25.86 -10.98 -28.29
CA GLY A 126 -26.17 -12.18 -29.04
C GLY A 126 -26.76 -13.24 -28.12
N ASP A 127 -27.74 -12.84 -27.31
CA ASP A 127 -28.68 -13.79 -26.73
C ASP A 127 -29.61 -14.25 -27.85
N ALA A 128 -29.51 -15.56 -28.17
CA ALA A 128 -30.58 -16.46 -28.61
C ALA A 128 -31.30 -16.19 -29.95
N PRO A 129 -31.97 -17.19 -30.57
CA PRO A 129 -32.27 -18.55 -30.10
C PRO A 129 -31.39 -19.67 -30.65
#